data_AF-R9J355-F1
#
_entry.id   AF-R9J355-F1
#
_cell.length_a   1.000
_cell.length_b   1.000
_cell.length_c   1.000
_cell.angle_alpha   90.00
_cell.angle_beta   90.00
_cell.angle_gamma   90.00
#
_symmetry.space_group_name_H-M   'P 1'
#
loop_
_entity.id
_entity.type
_entity.pdbx_description
1 polymer ?
#
loop_
_entity_poly.entity_id
_entity_poly.type
_entity_poly.pdbx_seq_one_letter_code
_entity_poly.pdbx_strand_id
1 'polypeptide(L)' 'MLTLQEQVLQRVDDLSEDNLRFLLDMIERFMLPDTVKKKASVTSNRIGIARGQDLYDDEYDFDEMNPEIAKMFGVAE' A
#
# COMPACT_ATOMS: atom_id res chain seq x y z
N MET A 1 -28.61 13.68 28.75
CA MET A 1 -27.45 12.88 28.31
C MET A 1 -26.76 13.67 27.22
N LEU A 2 -25.44 13.87 27.31
CA LEU A 2 -24.69 14.53 26.25
C LEU A 2 -24.56 13.57 25.07
N THR A 3 -24.69 14.09 23.86
CA THR A 3 -24.41 13.33 22.64
C THR A 3 -22.92 12.96 22.59
N LEU A 4 -22.58 11.90 21.87
CA LEU A 4 -21.18 11.48 21.72
C LEU A 4 -20.32 12.61 21.12
N GLN A 5 -20.87 13.38 20.20
CA GLN A 5 -20.19 14.52 19.57
C GLN A 5 -19.84 15.61 20.59
N GLU A 6 -20.78 15.97 21.47
CA GLU A 6 -20.53 16.96 22.52
C GLU A 6 -19.47 16.48 23.52
N GLN A 7 -19.48 15.19 23.86
CA GLN A 7 -18.46 14.59 24.73
C GLN A 7 -17.07 14.61 24.09
N VAL A 8 -16.97 14.37 22.77
CA VAL A 8 -15.69 14.45 22.06
C VAL A 8 -15.19 15.89 22.00
N LEU A 9 -16.05 16.86 21.66
CA LEU A 9 -15.67 18.27 21.60
C LEU A 9 -15.14 18.77 22.94
N GLN A 10 -15.82 18.46 24.06
CA GLN A 10 -15.36 18.84 25.40
C GLN A 10 -13.99 18.26 25.76
N ARG A 11 -13.62 17.09 25.22
CA ARG A 11 -12.31 16.47 25.49
C ARG A 11 -11.19 17.03 24.62
N VAL A 12 -11.53 17.65 23.50
CA VAL A 12 -10.57 18.19 22.54
C VAL A 12 -10.30 19.67 22.80
N ASP A 13 -11.28 20.43 23.32
CA ASP A 13 -11.20 21.88 23.54
C ASP A 13 -10.07 22.30 24.51
N ASP A 14 -9.81 21.48 25.54
CA ASP A 14 -8.80 21.75 26.57
C ASP A 14 -7.39 21.21 26.23
N LEU A 15 -7.17 20.68 25.02
CA LEU A 15 -5.89 20.09 24.64
C LEU A 15 -4.88 21.12 24.14
N SER A 16 -3.61 20.89 24.45
CA SER A 16 -2.50 21.65 23.86
C SER A 16 -2.36 21.39 22.36
N GLU A 17 -1.72 22.32 21.65
CA GLU A 17 -1.47 22.20 20.21
C GLU A 17 -0.75 20.89 19.84
N ASP A 18 0.23 20.46 20.64
CA ASP A 18 0.94 19.19 20.43
C ASP A 18 0.00 17.97 20.53
N ASN A 19 -0.92 17.99 21.50
CA ASN A 19 -1.90 16.92 21.68
C ASN A 19 -2.94 16.91 20.56
N LEU A 20 -3.37 18.09 20.10
CA LEU A 20 -4.26 18.22 18.93
C LEU A 20 -3.59 17.68 17.67
N ARG A 21 -2.31 17.98 17.48
CA ARG A 21 -1.52 17.48 16.35
C ARG A 21 -1.34 15.97 16.39
N PHE A 22 -1.10 15.41 17.57
CA PHE A 22 -1.06 13.97 17.77
C PHE A 22 -2.41 13.31 17.45
N LEU A 23 -3.52 13.87 17.93
CA LEU A 23 -4.85 13.35 17.63
C LEU A 23 -5.15 13.41 16.14
N LEU A 24 -4.77 14.49 15.45
CA LEU A 24 -4.94 14.60 14.00
C LEU A 24 -4.22 13.47 13.25
N ASP A 25 -2.96 13.19 13.61
CA ASP A 25 -2.19 12.08 13.03
C ASP A 25 -2.87 10.71 13.25
N MET A 26 -3.42 10.48 14.44
CA MET A 26 -4.15 9.24 14.76
C MET A 26 -5.45 9.11 13.95
N ILE A 27 -6.21 10.20 13.78
CA ILE A 27 -7.43 10.21 12.98
C ILE A 27 -7.09 9.90 11.52
N GLU A 28 -6.07 10.55 10.97
CA GLU A 28 -5.61 10.29 9.60
C GLU A 28 -5.12 8.85 9.44
N ARG A 29 -4.33 8.33 10.37
CA ARG A 29 -3.73 7.00 10.22
C ARG A 29 -4.72 5.84 10.42
N PHE A 30 -5.67 5.98 11.34
CA PHE A 30 -6.50 4.87 11.79
C PHE A 30 -7.99 5.04 11.50
N MET A 31 -8.50 6.26 11.38
CA MET A 31 -9.92 6.51 11.11
C MET A 31 -10.24 6.84 9.65
N LEU A 32 -9.23 7.03 8.78
CA LEU A 32 -9.45 7.04 7.33
C LEU A 32 -9.97 5.66 6.88
N PRO A 33 -11.20 5.56 6.33
CA PRO A 33 -11.69 4.30 5.79
C PRO A 33 -10.81 3.86 4.63
N ASP A 34 -10.57 2.55 4.50
CA ASP A 34 -9.75 1.95 3.43
C ASP A 34 -10.24 2.31 2.01
N THR A 35 -11.41 2.92 1.87
CA THR A 35 -11.93 3.46 0.62
C THR A 35 -11.13 4.64 0.08
N VAL A 36 -10.37 5.39 0.89
CA VAL A 36 -9.39 6.38 0.41
C VAL A 36 -8.07 5.72 -0.01
N LYS A 37 -7.81 4.50 0.49
CA LYS A 37 -6.72 3.63 0.00
C LYS A 37 -7.07 2.91 -1.31
N LYS A 38 -8.23 3.17 -1.94
CA LYS A 38 -8.54 2.75 -3.32
C LYS A 38 -7.78 3.56 -4.40
N LYS A 39 -6.49 3.77 -4.19
CA LYS A 39 -5.50 3.99 -5.25
C LYS A 39 -4.14 3.37 -4.92
N ALA A 40 -4.01 2.70 -3.77
CA ALA A 40 -3.01 1.66 -3.68
C ALA A 40 -3.56 0.53 -4.56
N SER A 41 -3.04 0.45 -5.80
CA SER A 41 -3.01 -0.80 -6.54
C SER A 41 -2.80 -1.91 -5.53
N VAL A 42 -3.54 -3.01 -5.62
CA VAL A 42 -3.21 -4.22 -4.88
C VAL A 42 -1.80 -4.61 -5.33
N THR A 43 -0.79 -4.06 -4.65
CA THR A 43 0.60 -4.39 -4.85
C THR A 43 0.65 -5.79 -4.31
N SER A 44 0.62 -6.73 -5.25
CA SER A 44 0.94 -8.11 -4.97
C SER A 44 2.20 -8.08 -4.09
N ASN A 45 2.09 -8.51 -2.83
CA ASN A 45 3.25 -8.63 -1.92
C ASN A 45 4.31 -9.58 -2.48
N ARG A 46 4.02 -10.27 -3.58
CA ARG A 46 4.97 -10.99 -4.40
C ARG A 46 5.73 -9.99 -5.27
N ILE A 47 6.97 -9.73 -4.86
CA ILE A 47 7.97 -9.01 -5.65
C ILE A 47 8.01 -9.61 -7.07
N GLY A 48 7.88 -8.76 -8.09
CA GLY A 48 7.91 -9.16 -9.50
C GLY A 48 6.55 -9.36 -10.20
N ILE A 49 5.42 -9.01 -9.58
CA ILE A 49 4.10 -9.07 -10.26
C ILE A 49 3.47 -7.67 -10.35
N ALA A 50 3.62 -6.99 -11.49
CA ALA A 50 2.81 -5.82 -11.81
C ALA A 50 1.53 -6.27 -12.55
N ARG A 51 0.49 -6.62 -11.78
CA ARG A 51 -0.79 -7.05 -12.38
C ARG A 51 -1.42 -5.91 -13.18
N GLY A 52 -1.74 -6.16 -14.45
CA GLY A 52 -2.48 -5.24 -15.31
C GLY A 52 -1.64 -4.09 -15.87
N GLN A 53 -0.31 -4.16 -15.77
CA GLN A 53 0.61 -3.30 -16.49
C GLN A 53 1.27 -4.12 -17.59
N ASP A 54 1.34 -3.53 -18.77
CA ASP A 54 2.07 -4.12 -19.89
C ASP A 54 3.55 -3.81 -19.70
N LEU A 55 4.28 -4.77 -19.12
CA LEU A 55 5.69 -4.63 -18.76
C LEU A 55 6.63 -5.04 -19.88
N TYR A 56 6.12 -5.81 -20.85
CA TYR A 56 6.88 -6.41 -21.94
C TYR A 56 6.22 -6.01 -23.25
N ASP A 57 7.02 -5.94 -24.31
CA ASP A 57 6.47 -5.84 -25.66
C ASP A 57 5.78 -7.15 -26.04
N ASP A 58 4.74 -7.10 -26.85
CA ASP A 58 4.03 -8.28 -27.35
C ASP A 58 4.99 -9.22 -28.12
N GLU A 59 6.07 -8.66 -28.66
CA GLU A 59 7.10 -9.39 -29.39
C GLU A 59 8.24 -9.93 -28.50
N TYR A 60 8.21 -9.71 -27.18
CA TYR A 60 9.25 -10.17 -26.27
C TYR A 60 9.17 -11.68 -26.00
N ASP A 61 10.20 -12.42 -26.43
CA ASP A 61 10.30 -13.88 -26.21
C ASP A 61 10.94 -14.18 -24.84
N PHE A 62 10.14 -14.66 -23.90
CA PHE A 62 10.60 -15.07 -22.58
C PHE A 62 11.57 -16.25 -22.61
N ASP A 63 11.52 -17.08 -23.65
CA ASP A 63 12.29 -18.31 -23.72
C ASP A 63 13.68 -18.12 -24.34
N GLU A 64 13.97 -16.95 -24.91
CA GLU A 64 15.25 -16.64 -25.58
C GLU A 64 16.46 -16.90 -24.66
N MET A 65 16.35 -16.53 -23.38
CA MET A 65 17.43 -16.67 -22.40
C MET A 65 17.43 -18.03 -21.66
N ASN A 66 16.43 -18.89 -21.88
CA ASN A 66 16.36 -20.18 -21.20
C ASN A 66 17.61 -21.06 -21.38
N PRO A 67 18.28 -21.10 -22.55
CA PRO A 67 19.51 -21.89 -22.72
C PRO A 67 20.65 -21.41 -21.82
N GLU A 68 20.83 -20.08 -21.69
CA GLU A 68 21.87 -19.51 -20.82
C GLU A 68 21.56 -19.75 -19.35
N ILE A 69 20.28 -19.60 -18.96
CA ILE A 69 19.82 -19.89 -17.60
C ILE A 69 20.03 -21.38 -17.30
N ALA A 70 19.65 -22.27 -18.21
CA ALA A 70 19.85 -23.71 -18.05
C ALA A 70 21.32 -24.06 -17.84
N LYS A 71 22.24 -23.40 -18.55
CA LYS A 71 23.69 -23.53 -18.35
C LYS A 71 24.15 -23.02 -16.99
N MET A 72 23.63 -21.87 -16.52
CA MET A 72 23.97 -21.32 -15.20
C MET A 72 23.53 -22.21 -14.04
N PHE A 73 22.40 -22.92 -14.20
CA PHE A 73 21.85 -23.82 -13.19
C PHE A 73 22.20 -25.30 -13.41
N GLY A 74 23.06 -25.61 -14.39
CA GLY A 74 23.53 -26.98 -14.66
C GLY A 74 22.45 -27.94 -15.16
N VAL A 75 21.36 -27.41 -15.72
CA VAL A 75 20.26 -28.19 -16.32
C VAL A 75 20.59 -28.59 -17.76
N ALA A 76 21.47 -27.85 -18.44
CA ALA A 76 22.00 -28.18 -19.77
C ALA A 76 23.52 -27.95 -19.81
N GLU A 77 24.25 -28.92 -20.37
CA GLU A 77 25.71 -28.83 -20.67
C GLU A 77 25.98 -28.26 -22.06
#